data_AF-A0A6L3X4S0-F1
#
_entry.id   AF-A0A6L3X4S0-F1
#
_cell.length_a   1.000
_cell.length_b   1.000
_cell.length_c   1.000
_cell.angle_alpha   90.00
_cell.angle_beta   90.00
_cell.angle_gamma   90.00
#
_symmetry.space_group_name_H-M   'P 1'
#
loop_
_entity.id
_entity.type
_entity.pdbx_description
1 polymer ?
#
loop_
_entity_poly.entity_id
_entity_poly.type
_entity_poly.pdbx_seq_one_letter_code
_entity_poly.pdbx_strand_id
1 'polypeptide(L)' 'MKPSVILYKALPEDLQKRLEEHFTVPRVKNLSPETVAQHADAFASAEGLLGSSEKVDAALLEKMPKLRATSTVSVG' A
#
# COMPACT_ATOMS: atom_id res chain seq x y z
N MET A 1 9.64 14.58 5.18
CA MET A 1 8.67 14.22 4.13
C MET A 1 7.65 13.27 4.74
N LYS A 2 6.38 13.31 4.32
CA LYS A 2 5.38 12.35 4.83
C LYS A 2 5.68 10.96 4.28
N PRO A 3 5.56 9.88 5.07
CA PRO A 3 5.77 8.52 4.58
C PRO A 3 4.64 8.14 3.63
N SER A 4 4.93 7.29 2.64
CA SER A 4 3.93 6.84 1.66
C SER A 4 3.37 5.46 2.05
N VAL A 5 2.05 5.33 2.07
CA VAL A 5 1.34 4.09 2.41
C VAL A 5 0.38 3.75 1.28
N ILE A 6 0.66 2.66 0.56
CA ILE A 6 -0.22 2.21 -0.52
C ILE A 6 -1.47 1.56 0.07
N LEU A 7 -2.62 2.06 -0.36
CA LEU A 7 -3.92 1.54 -0.01
C LEU A 7 -4.50 0.78 -1.21
N TYR A 8 -4.58 -0.55 -1.11
CA TYR A 8 -5.09 -1.43 -2.18
C TYR A 8 -6.50 -1.98 -1.88
N LYS A 9 -7.13 -1.51 -0.82
CA LYS A 9 -8.51 -1.85 -0.43
C LYS A 9 -9.24 -0.60 0.03
N ALA A 10 -10.53 -0.53 -0.23
CA ALA A 10 -11.35 0.56 0.30
C ALA A 10 -11.38 0.52 1.84
N LEU A 11 -11.12 1.67 2.46
CA LEU A 11 -11.28 1.92 3.89
C LEU A 11 -12.48 2.85 4.10
N PRO A 12 -13.10 2.88 5.29
CA PRO A 12 -13.99 3.96 5.69
C PRO A 12 -13.34 5.35 5.53
N GLU A 13 -14.13 6.36 5.23
CA GLU A 13 -13.65 7.71 4.94
C GLU A 13 -12.94 8.36 6.14
N ASP A 14 -13.40 8.08 7.35
CA ASP A 14 -12.79 8.57 8.59
C ASP A 14 -11.36 8.04 8.77
N LEU A 15 -11.13 6.75 8.48
CA LEU A 15 -9.80 6.14 8.59
C LEU A 15 -8.87 6.64 7.48
N GLN A 16 -9.40 6.84 6.27
CA GLN A 16 -8.62 7.40 5.18
C GLN A 16 -8.14 8.81 5.49
N LYS A 17 -9.05 9.70 5.94
CA LYS A 17 -8.69 11.08 6.28
C LYS A 17 -7.58 11.11 7.33
N ARG A 18 -7.71 10.30 8.38
CA ARG A 18 -6.66 10.15 9.40
C ARG A 18 -5.34 9.65 8.82
N LEU A 19 -5.37 8.74 7.86
CA LEU A 19 -4.15 8.30 7.18
C LEU A 19 -3.55 9.43 6.34
N GLU A 20 -4.34 10.16 5.56
CA GLU A 20 -3.90 11.25 4.68
C GLU A 20 -3.34 12.46 5.45
N GLU A 21 -3.78 12.66 6.69
CA GLU A 21 -3.22 13.67 7.59
C GLU A 21 -1.74 13.41 7.90
N HIS A 22 -1.36 12.15 8.10
CA HIS A 22 0.01 11.76 8.51
C HIS A 22 0.87 11.21 7.36
N PHE A 23 0.24 10.64 6.34
CA PHE A 23 0.88 9.85 5.27
C PHE A 23 0.38 10.30 3.89
N THR A 24 1.15 9.98 2.85
CA THR A 24 0.68 10.05 1.47
C THR A 24 0.05 8.70 1.13
N VAL A 25 -1.23 8.69 0.71
CA VAL A 25 -2.00 7.44 0.59
C VAL A 25 -2.39 7.16 -0.87
N PRO A 26 -1.43 6.78 -1.73
CA PRO A 26 -1.75 6.40 -3.10
C PRO A 26 -2.65 5.17 -3.10
N ARG A 27 -3.74 5.26 -3.85
CA ARG A 27 -4.74 4.21 -3.98
C ARG A 27 -4.50 3.40 -5.24
N VAL A 28 -4.46 2.09 -5.07
CA VAL A 28 -4.35 1.14 -6.17
C VAL A 28 -5.52 0.15 -6.11
N LYS A 29 -5.85 -0.46 -7.25
CA LYS A 29 -7.01 -1.36 -7.32
C LYS A 29 -6.72 -2.73 -6.70
N ASN A 30 -5.49 -3.21 -6.84
CA ASN A 30 -5.02 -4.51 -6.37
C ASN A 30 -3.47 -4.53 -6.33
N LEU A 31 -2.88 -5.66 -5.94
CA LEU A 31 -1.44 -5.91 -5.95
C LEU A 31 -1.01 -6.75 -7.15
N SER A 32 -1.79 -6.75 -8.23
CA SER A 32 -1.43 -7.50 -9.44
C SER A 32 -0.17 -6.90 -10.09
N PRO A 33 0.68 -7.71 -10.74
CA PRO A 33 1.93 -7.25 -11.33
C PRO A 33 1.77 -6.08 -12.30
N GLU A 34 0.67 -6.05 -13.04
CA GLU A 34 0.33 -4.95 -13.95
C GLU A 34 0.07 -3.63 -13.23
N THR A 35 -0.63 -3.65 -12.10
CA THR A 35 -0.89 -2.46 -11.27
C THR A 35 0.37 -2.02 -10.56
N VAL A 36 1.18 -2.96 -10.09
CA VAL A 36 2.50 -2.67 -9.50
C VAL A 36 3.41 -2.01 -10.52
N ALA A 37 3.43 -2.48 -11.77
CA ALA A 37 4.21 -1.88 -12.84
C ALA A 37 3.70 -0.48 -13.22
N GLN A 38 2.38 -0.29 -13.30
CA GLN A 38 1.78 1.02 -13.58
C GLN A 38 2.04 2.05 -12.48
N HIS A 39 2.15 1.61 -11.23
CA HIS A 39 2.39 2.45 -10.07
C HIS A 39 3.79 2.25 -9.48
N ALA A 40 4.78 1.84 -10.29
CA ALA A 40 6.10 1.42 -9.81
C ALA A 40 6.78 2.46 -8.92
N ASP A 41 6.68 3.75 -9.24
CA ASP A 41 7.21 4.84 -8.41
C ASP A 41 6.54 4.93 -7.03
N ALA A 42 5.23 4.72 -6.95
CA ALA A 42 4.51 4.70 -5.68
C ALA A 42 4.95 3.48 -4.85
N PHE A 43 5.11 2.31 -5.47
CA PHE A 43 5.55 1.09 -4.79
C PHE A 43 7.01 1.17 -4.32
N ALA A 44 7.90 1.75 -5.13
CA ALA A 44 9.30 1.93 -4.78
C ALA A 44 9.53 2.95 -3.65
N SER A 45 8.64 3.94 -3.53
CA SER A 45 8.68 4.97 -2.49
C SER A 45 7.81 4.67 -1.27
N ALA A 46 6.90 3.70 -1.36
CA ALA A 46 6.03 3.30 -0.28
C ALA A 46 6.79 2.64 0.86
N GLU A 47 6.53 3.13 2.07
CA GLU A 47 7.03 2.58 3.32
C GLU A 47 6.00 1.66 3.99
N GLY A 48 4.74 1.73 3.54
CA GLY A 48 3.64 0.91 4.08
C GLY A 48 2.72 0.33 3.01
N LEU A 49 2.17 -0.84 3.31
CA LEU A 49 1.05 -1.44 2.58
C LEU A 49 -0.13 -1.64 3.52
N LEU A 50 -1.31 -1.21 3.09
CA LEU A 50 -2.56 -1.39 3.84
C LEU A 50 -3.65 -1.93 2.91
N GLY A 51 -4.24 -3.06 3.29
CA GLY A 51 -5.43 -3.57 2.64
C GLY A 51 -5.80 -4.94 3.20
N SER A 52 -6.52 -5.75 2.42
CA SER A 52 -6.87 -7.11 2.82
C SER A 52 -7.15 -7.96 1.59
N SER A 53 -7.12 -9.29 1.77
CA SER A 53 -7.46 -10.30 0.74
C SER A 53 -6.52 -10.37 -0.48
N GLU A 54 -5.39 -9.66 -0.47
CA GLU A 54 -4.38 -9.73 -1.53
C GLU A 54 -3.12 -10.44 -1.05
N LYS A 55 -2.41 -11.08 -1.99
CA LYS A 55 -1.15 -11.76 -1.70
C LYS A 55 0.01 -10.79 -1.78
N VAL A 56 0.76 -10.68 -0.69
CA VAL A 56 2.08 -10.04 -0.68
C VAL A 56 3.11 -11.13 -0.90
N ASP A 57 3.69 -11.19 -2.09
CA ASP A 57 4.70 -12.18 -2.47
C ASP A 57 6.10 -11.56 -2.58
N ALA A 58 7.11 -12.42 -2.77
CA ALA A 58 8.51 -11.98 -2.87
C ALA A 58 8.71 -11.02 -4.06
N ALA A 59 8.06 -11.27 -5.20
CA ALA A 59 8.17 -10.42 -6.38
C ALA A 59 7.67 -8.99 -6.12
N LEU A 60 6.58 -8.83 -5.37
CA LEU A 60 6.12 -7.52 -4.92
C LEU A 60 7.12 -6.87 -3.96
N LEU A 61 7.59 -7.62 -2.96
CA LEU A 61 8.53 -7.11 -1.95
C LEU A 61 9.84 -6.62 -2.59
N GLU A 62 10.33 -7.29 -3.63
CA GLU A 62 11.50 -6.85 -4.41
C GLU A 62 11.29 -5.50 -5.09
N LYS A 63 10.04 -5.13 -5.42
CA LYS A 63 9.70 -3.81 -5.98
C LYS A 63 9.54 -2.72 -4.93
N MET A 64 9.55 -3.08 -3.64
CA MET A 64 9.31 -2.16 -2.54
C MET A 64 10.48 -2.12 -1.55
N PRO A 65 11.66 -1.62 -1.97
CA PRO A 65 12.87 -1.63 -1.13
C PRO A 65 12.77 -0.77 0.13
N LYS A 66 11.81 0.18 0.17
CA LYS A 66 11.57 1.06 1.32
C LYS A 66 10.48 0.57 2.26
N LEU A 67 9.84 -0.57 1.95
CA LEU A 67 8.74 -1.11 2.75
C LEU A 67 9.22 -1.43 4.17
N ARG A 68 8.50 -0.92 5.17
CA ARG A 68 8.82 -1.10 6.59
C ARG A 68 7.73 -1.86 7.33
N ALA A 69 6.49 -1.72 6.89
CA ALA A 69 5.35 -2.39 7.51
C ALA A 69 4.31 -2.81 6.46
N THR A 70 3.73 -3.98 6.66
CA THR A 70 2.52 -4.41 5.96
C THR A 70 1.42 -4.61 7.00
N SER A 71 0.24 -4.07 6.74
CA SER A 71 -0.92 -4.19 7.62
C SER A 71 -2.08 -4.78 6.83
N THR A 72 -2.58 -5.91 7.30
CA THR A 72 -3.76 -6.55 6.74
C THR A 72 -4.97 -6.28 7.64
N VAL A 73 -6.05 -5.77 7.06
CA VAL A 73 -7.34 -5.63 7.73
C VAL A 73 -8.09 -6.96 7.58
N SER A 74 -7.59 -7.99 8.25
CA SER A 74 -8.17 -9.34 8.32
C SER A 74 -7.93 -9.94 9.70
N VAL A 75 -8.70 -10.98 10.06
CA VAL A 75 -8.47 -11.80 11.26
C VAL A 75 -7.56 -13.01 11.00
N GLY A 76 -7.20 -13.24 9.73
CA GLY A 76 -6.35 -14.33 9.25
C GLY A 76 -6.14 -14.24 7.75
#